data_AF-A0A2A9CVD5-F1
#
_entry.id   AF-A0A2A9CVD5-F1
#
_cell.length_a   1.000
_cell.length_b   1.000
_cell.length_c   1.000
_cell.angle_alpha   90.00
_cell.angle_beta   90.00
_cell.angle_gamma   90.00
#
_symmetry.space_group_name_H-M   'P 1'
#
loop_
_entity.id
_entity.type
_entity.pdbx_description
1 polymer ?
#
loop_
_entity_poly.entity_id
_entity_poly.type
_entity_poly.pdbx_seq_one_letter_code
_entity_poly.pdbx_strand_id
1 'polypeptide(L)'
;MSTHEALLSRRRRTGWALGACGVVSCAVGATLQALRPSLPFDPRLVTGLGIVLVGLGVASLLRGGLPRPSGDAARRLGVEELDERNVAIRRLAGSRAFFVSAALTYVLLIWVSFASNGQLPTLSEDGLWWALAATFVIPLGVYLASVIHSQRVM
;
A
#
# COMPACT_ATOMS: atom_id res chain seq x y z
N MET A 1 -27.37 -15.08 -11.81
CA MET A 1 -26.36 -14.34 -11.01
C MET A 1 -26.99 -13.90 -9.71
N SER A 2 -26.51 -14.40 -8.58
CA SER A 2 -26.99 -13.93 -7.28
C SER A 2 -26.52 -12.48 -7.04
N THR A 3 -27.27 -11.68 -6.30
CA THR A 3 -26.91 -10.30 -5.93
C THR A 3 -25.53 -10.20 -5.27
N HIS A 4 -25.08 -11.29 -4.63
CA HIS A 4 -23.78 -11.41 -3.99
C HIS A 4 -22.61 -11.53 -4.99
N GLU A 5 -22.78 -12.24 -6.11
CA GLU A 5 -21.76 -12.34 -7.17
C GLU A 5 -21.58 -11.02 -7.93
N ALA A 6 -22.67 -10.26 -8.11
CA ALA A 6 -22.63 -8.94 -8.73
C ALA A 6 -21.86 -7.90 -7.89
N LEU A 7 -21.95 -7.97 -6.56
CA LEU A 7 -21.20 -7.10 -5.65
C LEU A 7 -19.70 -7.43 -5.60
N LEU A 8 -19.35 -8.72 -5.58
CA LEU A 8 -17.95 -9.17 -5.58
C LEU A 8 -17.24 -8.81 -6.89
N SER A 9 -17.90 -9.02 -8.03
CA SER A 9 -17.38 -8.66 -9.35
C SER A 9 -17.20 -7.14 -9.51
N ARG A 10 -18.16 -6.32 -9.05
CA ARG A 10 -18.01 -4.85 -9.03
C ARG A 10 -16.81 -4.40 -8.19
N ARG A 11 -16.68 -4.89 -6.96
CA ARG A 11 -15.57 -4.52 -6.06
C ARG A 11 -14.20 -4.89 -6.64
N ARG A 12 -14.09 -6.10 -7.19
CA ARG A 12 -12.87 -6.55 -7.87
C ARG A 12 -12.54 -5.65 -9.06
N ARG A 13 -13.54 -5.28 -9.88
CA ARG A 13 -13.35 -4.38 -11.03
C ARG A 13 -12.89 -2.98 -10.59
N THR A 14 -13.47 -2.43 -9.52
CA THR A 14 -13.05 -1.15 -8.95
C THR A 14 -11.60 -1.20 -8.47
N GLY A 15 -11.18 -2.29 -7.80
CA GLY A 15 -9.81 -2.44 -7.35
C GLY A 15 -8.78 -2.53 -8.47
N TRP A 16 -9.11 -3.29 -9.53
CA TRP A 16 -8.29 -3.34 -10.73
C TRP A 16 -8.25 -2.00 -11.47
N ALA A 17 -9.38 -1.29 -11.57
CA ALA A 17 -9.43 0.02 -12.21
C ALA A 17 -8.61 1.07 -11.44
N LEU A 18 -8.71 1.10 -10.11
CA LEU A 18 -7.90 1.98 -9.25
C LEU A 18 -6.41 1.64 -9.34
N GLY A 19 -6.07 0.34 -9.29
CA GLY A 19 -4.68 -0.11 -9.43
C GLY A 19 -4.09 0.26 -10.79
N ALA A 20 -4.80 0.01 -11.89
CA ALA A 20 -4.35 0.36 -13.24
C ALA A 20 -4.19 1.87 -13.41
N CYS A 21 -5.16 2.67 -12.93
CA CYS A 21 -5.09 4.13 -12.96
C CYS A 21 -3.90 4.65 -12.14
N GLY A 22 -3.64 4.04 -10.98
CA GLY A 22 -2.47 4.37 -10.16
C GLY A 22 -1.15 4.06 -10.84
N VAL A 23 -1.00 2.87 -11.46
CA VAL A 23 0.21 2.49 -12.20
C VAL A 23 0.45 3.44 -13.38
N VAL A 24 -0.60 3.78 -14.14
CA VAL A 24 -0.50 4.74 -15.25
C VAL A 24 -0.08 6.12 -14.73
N SER A 25 -0.70 6.61 -13.65
CA SER A 25 -0.33 7.88 -13.03
C SER A 25 1.13 7.90 -12.56
N CYS A 26 1.62 6.82 -11.94
CA CYS A 26 3.03 6.69 -11.56
C CYS A 26 3.95 6.75 -12.78
N ALA A 27 3.64 6.01 -13.85
CA ALA A 27 4.44 5.97 -15.07
C ALA A 27 4.48 7.35 -15.76
N VAL A 28 3.33 8.01 -15.86
CA VAL A 28 3.22 9.37 -16.43
C VAL A 28 4.03 10.36 -15.60
N GLY A 29 3.83 10.39 -14.28
CA GLY A 29 4.56 11.31 -13.42
C GLY A 29 6.09 11.09 -13.46
N ALA A 30 6.54 9.83 -13.47
CA ALA A 30 7.96 9.50 -13.55
C ALA A 30 8.56 9.91 -14.90
N THR A 31 7.81 9.72 -15.99
CA THR A 31 8.21 10.15 -17.33
C THR A 31 8.28 11.68 -17.42
N LEU A 32 7.30 12.39 -16.86
CA LEU A 32 7.32 13.86 -16.79
C LEU A 32 8.51 14.36 -15.96
N GLN A 33 8.84 13.71 -14.85
CA GLN A 33 10.01 14.06 -14.05
C GLN A 33 11.34 13.85 -14.82
N ALA A 34 11.43 12.78 -15.62
CA ALA A 34 12.60 12.48 -16.43
C ALA A 34 12.79 13.46 -17.61
N LEU A 35 11.69 13.84 -18.26
CA LEU A 35 11.72 14.74 -19.42
C LEU A 35 11.91 16.22 -19.05
N ARG A 36 11.75 16.57 -17.75
CA ARG A 36 11.80 17.95 -17.23
C ARG A 36 11.10 18.99 -18.12
N PRO A 37 9.86 18.75 -18.59
CA PRO A 37 9.11 19.76 -19.31
C PRO A 37 8.83 20.94 -18.38
N SER A 38 8.82 22.16 -18.93
CA SER A 38 8.43 23.37 -18.21
C SER A 38 6.93 23.36 -17.94
N LEU A 39 6.52 22.61 -16.92
CA LEU A 39 5.15 22.54 -16.46
C LEU A 39 4.90 23.59 -15.37
N PRO A 40 3.67 24.12 -15.26
CA PRO A 40 3.29 25.03 -14.19
C PRO A 40 3.11 24.34 -12.83
N PHE A 41 3.34 23.02 -12.75
CA PHE A 41 3.19 22.21 -11.54
C PHE A 41 4.33 21.20 -11.42
N ASP A 42 4.60 20.75 -10.18
CA ASP A 42 5.62 19.72 -9.91
C ASP A 42 5.12 18.32 -10.35
N PRO A 43 5.79 17.64 -11.29
CA PRO A 43 5.45 16.28 -11.72
C PRO A 43 5.40 15.25 -10.59
N ARG A 44 6.08 15.50 -9.46
CA ARG A 44 6.05 14.64 -8.27
C ARG A 44 4.66 14.50 -7.67
N LEU A 45 3.79 15.49 -7.84
CA LEU A 45 2.39 15.39 -7.40
C LEU A 45 1.65 14.27 -8.14
N VAL A 46 1.94 14.08 -9.43
CA VAL A 46 1.32 13.03 -10.26
C VAL A 46 1.81 11.64 -9.84
N THR A 47 3.11 11.49 -9.55
CA THR A 47 3.64 10.22 -9.03
C THR A 47 3.11 9.89 -7.64
N GLY A 48 3.05 10.88 -6.74
CA GLY A 48 2.48 10.72 -5.40
C GLY A 48 1.02 10.28 -5.44
N LEU A 49 0.21 10.88 -6.32
CA LEU A 49 -1.18 10.50 -6.52
C LEU A 49 -1.31 9.08 -7.09
N GLY A 50 -0.41 8.69 -8.00
CA GLY A 50 -0.31 7.32 -8.48
C GLY A 50 -0.06 6.31 -7.36
N ILE A 51 0.89 6.59 -6.46
CA ILE A 51 1.20 5.73 -5.30
C ILE A 51 -0.03 5.53 -4.42
N VAL A 52 -0.77 6.61 -4.12
CA VAL A 52 -2.01 6.54 -3.32
C VAL A 52 -3.07 5.68 -4.02
N LEU A 53 -3.30 5.89 -5.31
CA LEU A 53 -4.28 5.12 -6.09
C LEU A 53 -3.93 3.63 -6.14
N VAL A 54 -2.66 3.29 -6.31
CA VAL A 54 -2.20 1.89 -6.21
C VAL A 54 -2.49 1.33 -4.83
N GLY A 55 -2.17 2.07 -3.75
CA GLY A 55 -2.46 1.66 -2.38
C GLY A 55 -3.94 1.40 -2.13
N LEU A 56 -4.82 2.28 -2.60
CA LEU A 56 -6.27 2.13 -2.52
C LEU A 56 -6.77 0.95 -3.35
N GLY A 57 -6.24 0.78 -4.56
CA GLY A 57 -6.54 -0.36 -5.44
C GLY A 57 -6.24 -1.68 -4.76
N VAL A 58 -5.02 -1.84 -4.23
CA VAL A 58 -4.62 -3.06 -3.51
C VAL A 58 -5.46 -3.28 -2.25
N ALA A 59 -5.71 -2.24 -1.45
CA ALA A 59 -6.54 -2.34 -0.26
C ALA A 59 -7.96 -2.83 -0.57
N SER A 60 -8.55 -2.36 -1.69
CA SER A 60 -9.87 -2.79 -2.13
C SER A 60 -9.89 -4.25 -2.61
N LEU A 61 -8.83 -4.71 -3.26
CA LEU A 61 -8.68 -6.11 -3.70
C LEU A 61 -8.55 -7.05 -2.50
N LEU A 62 -7.74 -6.68 -1.49
CA LEU A 62 -7.59 -7.45 -0.25
C LEU A 62 -8.88 -7.55 0.57
N ARG A 63 -9.77 -6.56 0.49
CA ARG A 63 -11.09 -6.62 1.14
C ARG A 63 -12.08 -7.50 0.37
N GLY A 64 -11.88 -7.71 -0.92
CA GLY A 64 -12.76 -8.49 -1.79
C GLY A 64 -12.50 -10.00 -1.81
N GLY A 65 -11.34 -10.45 -1.32
CA GLY A 65 -10.90 -11.84 -1.41
C GLY A 65 -11.30 -12.77 -0.25
N LEU A 66 -12.12 -12.33 0.72
CA LEU A 66 -12.53 -13.16 1.85
C LEU A 66 -13.79 -13.97 1.50
N PRO A 67 -13.70 -15.32 1.33
CA PRO A 67 -14.88 -16.17 1.15
C PRO A 67 -15.67 -16.21 2.47
N ARG A 68 -16.97 -15.94 2.43
CA ARG A 68 -17.87 -16.16 3.57
C ARG A 68 -18.62 -17.49 3.35
N PRO A 69 -18.45 -18.52 4.21
CA PRO A 69 -18.88 -19.90 3.89
C PRO A 69 -20.36 -20.22 4.23
N SER A 70 -21.34 -20.06 3.33
CA SER A 70 -22.81 -20.19 3.59
C SER A 70 -23.27 -21.35 4.51
N GLY A 71 -24.10 -21.07 5.53
CA GLY A 71 -24.79 -22.08 6.38
C GLY A 71 -25.15 -21.59 7.79
N ASP A 72 -26.36 -21.82 8.31
CA ASP A 72 -26.85 -21.25 9.57
C ASP A 72 -26.47 -22.08 10.82
N ALA A 73 -26.38 -21.40 11.98
CA ALA A 73 -26.11 -21.91 13.34
C ALA A 73 -24.69 -22.44 13.67
N ALA A 74 -24.21 -23.56 13.09
CA ALA A 74 -22.86 -24.10 13.39
C ALA A 74 -21.72 -23.21 12.85
N ARG A 75 -22.06 -22.39 11.85
CA ARG A 75 -21.19 -21.43 11.22
C ARG A 75 -20.97 -20.17 12.05
N ARG A 76 -21.81 -19.83 13.04
CA ARG A 76 -21.61 -18.61 13.84
C ARG A 76 -20.33 -18.70 14.67
N LEU A 77 -20.11 -19.84 15.33
CA LEU A 77 -18.88 -20.12 16.09
C LEU A 77 -17.66 -20.14 15.15
N GLY A 78 -17.74 -20.82 14.01
CA GLY A 78 -16.65 -20.82 13.03
C GLY A 78 -16.41 -19.48 12.33
N VAL A 79 -17.43 -18.63 12.17
CA VAL A 79 -17.29 -17.27 11.61
C VAL A 79 -16.63 -16.35 12.62
N GLU A 80 -16.95 -16.49 13.89
CA GLU A 80 -16.32 -15.73 14.97
C GLU A 80 -14.84 -16.09 15.09
N GLU A 81 -14.50 -17.38 15.06
CA GLU A 81 -13.11 -17.87 15.08
C GLU A 81 -12.32 -17.44 13.82
N LEU A 82 -12.95 -17.48 12.63
CA LEU A 82 -12.35 -16.97 11.40
C LEU A 82 -12.17 -15.44 11.40
N ASP A 83 -13.06 -14.70 12.06
CA ASP A 83 -12.96 -13.25 12.18
C ASP A 83 -11.84 -12.87 13.16
N GLU A 84 -11.77 -13.54 14.32
CA GLU A 84 -10.66 -13.40 15.27
C GLU A 84 -9.31 -13.70 14.61
N ARG A 85 -9.23 -14.79 13.84
CA ARG A 85 -8.03 -15.15 13.09
C ARG A 85 -7.65 -14.08 12.06
N ASN A 86 -8.63 -13.60 11.28
CA ASN A 86 -8.37 -12.56 10.28
C ASN A 86 -7.94 -11.23 10.92
N VAL A 87 -8.52 -10.87 12.07
CA VAL A 87 -8.12 -9.72 12.87
C VAL A 87 -6.69 -9.90 13.37
N ALA A 88 -6.35 -11.08 13.90
CA ALA A 88 -4.99 -11.39 14.37
C ALA A 88 -3.95 -11.29 13.24
N ILE A 89 -4.23 -11.85 12.05
CA ILE A 89 -3.37 -11.75 10.87
C ILE A 89 -3.13 -10.28 10.49
N ARG A 90 -4.21 -9.48 10.41
CA ARG A 90 -4.11 -8.05 10.06
C ARG A 90 -3.34 -7.26 11.11
N ARG A 91 -3.50 -7.57 12.40
CA ARG A 91 -2.75 -6.92 13.50
C ARG A 91 -1.27 -7.27 13.42
N LEU A 92 -0.92 -8.54 13.20
CA LEU A 92 0.48 -8.97 13.06
C LEU A 92 1.15 -8.32 11.85
N ALA A 93 0.48 -8.34 10.69
CA ALA A 93 0.96 -7.68 9.48
C ALA A 93 1.11 -6.15 9.68
N GLY A 94 0.15 -5.53 10.37
CA GLY A 94 0.19 -4.11 10.71
C GLY A 94 1.37 -3.76 11.61
N SER A 95 1.62 -4.55 12.66
CA SER A 95 2.77 -4.37 13.55
C SER A 95 4.10 -4.46 12.81
N ARG A 96 4.29 -5.49 11.96
CA ARG A 96 5.50 -5.65 11.13
C ARG A 96 5.71 -4.45 10.20
N ALA A 97 4.66 -4.02 9.49
CA ALA A 97 4.73 -2.87 8.62
C ALA A 97 5.05 -1.58 9.38
N PHE A 98 4.45 -1.38 10.55
CA PHE A 98 4.73 -0.24 11.42
C PHE A 98 6.21 -0.19 11.84
N PHE A 99 6.79 -1.31 12.28
CA PHE A 99 8.21 -1.36 12.64
C PHE A 99 9.12 -1.02 11.45
N VAL A 100 8.82 -1.53 10.26
CA VAL A 100 9.58 -1.18 9.05
C VAL A 100 9.44 0.30 8.71
N SER A 101 8.23 0.86 8.82
CA SER A 101 7.99 2.30 8.60
C SER A 101 8.76 3.16 9.58
N ALA A 102 8.73 2.82 10.87
CA ALA A 102 9.43 3.54 11.91
C ALA A 102 10.95 3.48 11.70
N ALA A 103 11.50 2.30 11.37
CA ALA A 103 12.91 2.13 11.10
C ALA A 103 13.37 2.96 9.88
N LEU A 104 12.66 2.87 8.75
CA LEU A 104 13.00 3.64 7.54
C LEU A 104 12.92 5.15 7.78
N THR A 105 11.87 5.61 8.46
CA THR A 105 11.70 7.04 8.79
C THR A 105 12.79 7.52 9.71
N TYR A 106 13.17 6.72 10.71
CA TYR A 106 14.26 7.04 11.63
C TYR A 106 15.61 7.14 10.92
N VAL A 107 15.93 6.20 10.01
CA VAL A 107 17.14 6.28 9.19
C VAL A 107 17.15 7.55 8.34
N LEU A 108 16.04 7.90 7.70
CA LEU A 108 15.94 9.12 6.91
C LEU A 108 16.12 10.39 7.76
N LEU A 109 15.54 10.43 8.97
CA LEU A 109 15.71 11.55 9.91
C LEU A 109 17.17 11.70 10.34
N ILE A 110 17.85 10.59 10.65
CA ILE A 110 19.28 10.60 10.97
C ILE A 110 20.08 11.14 9.79
N TRP A 111 19.79 10.66 8.58
CA TRP A 111 20.50 11.12 7.38
C TRP A 111 20.35 12.62 7.19
N VAL A 112 19.12 13.13 7.26
CA VAL A 112 18.83 14.57 7.11
C VAL A 112 19.51 15.38 8.21
N SER A 113 19.52 14.89 9.45
CA SER A 113 20.21 15.53 10.57
C SER A 113 21.71 15.63 10.32
N PHE A 114 22.37 14.53 9.95
CA PHE A 114 23.80 14.54 9.63
C PHE A 114 24.13 15.39 8.41
N ALA A 115 23.29 15.38 7.38
CA ALA A 115 23.46 16.23 6.21
C ALA A 115 23.36 17.72 6.57
N SER A 116 22.44 18.09 7.46
CA SER A 116 22.30 19.47 7.95
C SER A 116 23.51 19.96 8.77
N ASN A 117 24.25 19.02 9.38
CA ASN A 117 25.49 19.29 10.11
C ASN A 117 26.75 19.19 9.24
N GLY A 118 26.60 19.01 7.92
CA GLY A 118 27.72 18.88 6.97
C GLY A 118 28.49 17.55 7.06
N GLN A 119 27.97 16.57 7.79
CA GLN A 119 28.61 15.26 8.00
C GLN A 119 28.25 14.24 6.91
N LEU A 120 27.15 14.47 6.19
CA LEU A 120 26.72 13.67 5.04
C LEU A 120 26.35 14.56 3.84
N PRO A 121 26.35 14.01 2.61
CA PRO A 121 25.82 14.72 1.45
C PRO A 121 24.34 15.07 1.64
N THR A 122 23.99 16.32 1.28
CA THR A 122 22.59 16.74 1.23
C THR A 122 21.85 15.95 0.16
N LEU A 123 20.65 15.48 0.51
CA LEU A 123 19.77 14.85 -0.47
C LEU A 123 19.31 15.93 -1.45
N SER A 124 19.44 15.62 -2.75
CA SER A 124 18.75 16.41 -3.76
C SER A 124 17.24 16.35 -3.49
N GLU A 125 16.52 17.34 -3.98
CA GLU A 125 15.07 17.42 -3.80
C GLU A 125 14.36 16.18 -4.40
N ASP A 126 14.85 15.68 -5.54
CA ASP A 126 14.38 14.40 -6.12
C ASP A 126 14.74 13.20 -5.23
N GLY A 127 15.95 13.18 -4.67
CA GLY A 127 16.40 12.11 -3.78
C GLY A 127 15.58 12.02 -2.50
N LEU A 128 15.26 13.17 -1.89
CA LEU A 128 14.42 13.24 -0.71
C LEU A 128 12.99 12.77 -1.02
N TRP A 129 12.42 13.17 -2.16
CA TRP A 129 11.11 12.72 -2.60
C TRP A 129 11.03 11.20 -2.71
N TRP A 130 11.99 10.58 -3.40
CA TRP A 130 12.02 9.12 -3.54
C TRP A 130 12.29 8.39 -2.22
N ALA A 131 13.10 8.97 -1.33
CA ALA A 131 13.29 8.43 0.01
C ALA A 131 11.98 8.41 0.81
N LEU A 132 11.21 9.50 0.79
CA LEU A 132 9.90 9.59 1.44
C LEU A 132 8.87 8.66 0.78
N ALA A 133 8.88 8.54 -0.55
CA ALA A 133 8.04 7.57 -1.23
C ALA A 133 8.37 6.13 -0.79
N ALA A 134 9.66 5.81 -0.63
CA ALA A 134 10.10 4.49 -0.16
C ALA A 134 9.66 4.22 1.29
N THR A 135 9.70 5.21 2.18
CA THR A 135 9.23 5.05 3.58
C THR A 135 7.73 4.76 3.67
N PHE A 136 6.95 5.05 2.62
CA PHE A 136 5.54 4.67 2.53
C PHE A 136 5.32 3.34 1.78
N VAL A 137 5.94 3.18 0.60
CA VAL A 137 5.70 2.04 -0.30
C VAL A 137 6.26 0.74 0.28
N ILE A 138 7.44 0.76 0.91
CA ILE A 138 8.06 -0.44 1.47
C ILE A 138 7.22 -1.03 2.62
N PRO A 139 6.80 -0.27 3.65
CA PRO A 139 5.90 -0.78 4.69
C PRO A 139 4.58 -1.31 4.14
N LEU A 140 4.02 -0.65 3.12
CA LEU A 140 2.83 -1.15 2.46
C LEU A 140 3.10 -2.53 1.83
N GLY A 141 4.20 -2.70 1.10
CA GLY A 141 4.63 -4.00 0.57
C GLY A 141 4.79 -5.07 1.66
N VAL A 142 5.41 -4.73 2.79
CA VAL A 142 5.57 -5.62 3.95
C VAL A 142 4.22 -6.03 4.54
N TYR A 143 3.29 -5.09 4.69
CA TYR A 143 1.94 -5.39 5.15
C TYR A 143 1.27 -6.41 4.24
N LEU A 144 1.27 -6.16 2.93
CA LEU A 144 0.65 -7.03 1.93
C LEU A 144 1.27 -8.42 1.92
N ALA A 145 2.60 -8.49 1.86
CA ALA A 145 3.33 -9.75 1.87
C ALA A 145 3.06 -10.53 3.15
N SER A 146 3.02 -9.85 4.31
CA SER A 146 2.71 -10.50 5.59
C SER A 146 1.27 -11.02 5.65
N VAL A 147 0.29 -10.27 5.13
CA VAL A 147 -1.10 -10.76 5.07
C VAL A 147 -1.20 -12.00 4.20
N ILE A 148 -0.64 -11.97 2.99
CA ILE A 148 -0.70 -13.09 2.04
C ILE A 148 0.05 -14.31 2.61
N HIS A 149 1.23 -14.11 3.19
CA HIS A 149 2.01 -15.19 3.79
C HIS A 149 1.26 -15.83 4.97
N SER A 150 0.74 -15.02 5.89
CA SER A 150 -0.03 -15.53 7.03
C SER A 150 -1.32 -16.24 6.62
N GLN A 151 -1.98 -15.81 5.53
CA GLN A 151 -3.16 -16.51 4.98
C GLN A 151 -2.83 -17.86 4.34
N ARG A 152 -1.59 -18.08 3.88
CA ARG A 152 -1.16 -19.35 3.28
C ARG A 152 -0.67 -20.36 4.30
N VAL A 153 -0.10 -19.89 5.41
CA VAL A 153 0.55 -20.72 6.43
C VAL A 153 -0.40 -21.08 7.59
N MET A 154 -1.42 -20.26 7.88
CA MET A 154 -2.41 -20.49 8.93
C MET A 154 -3.78 -20.88 8.39
#